data_AF-R5A9R6-F1
#
_entry.id   AF-R5A9R6-F1
#
_cell.length_a   1.000
_cell.length_b   1.000
_cell.length_c   1.000
_cell.angle_alpha   90.00
_cell.angle_beta   90.00
_cell.angle_gamma   90.00
#
_symmetry.space_group_name_H-M   'P 1'
#
loop_
_entity.id
_entity.type
_entity.pdbx_description
1 polymer ?
#
loop_
_entity_poly.entity_id
_entity_poly.type
_entity_poly.pdbx_seq_one_letter_code
_entity_poly.pdbx_strand_id
1 'polypeptide(L)'
;MKFKRFLKPVALISLLVACSVLLAGCSSDKLPPIQILVGNSYVSEESLTACEEELLASHPDWQEEETAVGFTSISFGDPETDPYAGANIAKFSAMVTAKEVDVIVCDTENAARFARGEMFVPLEEVLSEEELSQYQDRLLAFEMVNDEGNPTGEFTPSCGISITGDPQFDEIYGEQEYGVFLVSNAEPMENAEAVFKELIGLK
;
A
#
# COMPACT_ATOMS: atom_id res chain seq x y z
N MET A 1 44.54 -62.52 13.99
CA MET A 1 45.54 -61.99 14.95
C MET A 1 46.08 -60.66 14.44
N LYS A 2 45.56 -59.54 14.95
CA LYS A 2 46.25 -58.26 15.22
C LYS A 2 45.23 -57.28 15.81
N PHE A 3 45.35 -57.07 17.12
CA PHE A 3 44.66 -56.09 17.95
C PHE A 3 45.21 -54.67 17.71
N LYS A 4 44.33 -53.66 17.72
CA LYS A 4 44.56 -52.34 18.34
C LYS A 4 43.20 -51.89 18.92
N ARG A 5 43.02 -51.92 20.25
CA ARG A 5 43.26 -50.83 21.23
C ARG A 5 42.41 -49.59 20.89
N PHE A 6 41.65 -48.91 21.76
CA PHE A 6 41.35 -48.99 23.20
C PHE A 6 40.33 -47.87 23.50
N LEU A 7 39.59 -47.99 24.61
CA LEU A 7 38.87 -46.95 25.39
C LEU A 7 37.62 -46.22 24.83
N LYS A 8 36.50 -46.45 25.54
CA LYS A 8 35.33 -45.58 25.76
C LYS A 8 35.69 -44.45 26.78
N PRO A 9 34.74 -43.67 27.35
CA PRO A 9 33.71 -42.75 26.82
C PRO A 9 33.81 -41.33 27.48
N VAL A 10 33.30 -40.23 26.90
CA VAL A 10 33.07 -38.97 27.66
C VAL A 10 31.82 -38.22 27.15
N ALA A 11 30.84 -38.08 28.06
CA ALA A 11 29.84 -37.01 28.25
C ALA A 11 29.33 -36.27 27.00
N LEU A 12 28.11 -36.47 26.49
CA LEU A 12 26.81 -36.02 27.06
C LEU A 12 26.91 -35.04 28.22
N ILE A 13 26.69 -33.73 27.98
CA ILE A 13 26.00 -32.75 28.85
C ILE A 13 25.87 -31.41 28.09
N SER A 14 24.61 -31.03 27.85
CA SER A 14 24.03 -29.67 27.84
C SER A 14 24.66 -28.54 27.03
N LEU A 15 24.05 -28.24 25.88
CA LEU A 15 23.91 -26.85 25.39
C LEU A 15 22.51 -26.66 24.75
N LEU A 16 21.48 -26.87 25.56
CA LEU A 16 20.10 -26.45 25.31
C LEU A 16 19.79 -25.40 26.37
N VAL A 17 20.34 -24.20 26.22
CA VAL A 17 20.02 -23.06 27.07
C VAL A 17 19.93 -21.81 26.18
N ALA A 18 18.70 -21.33 26.07
CA ALA A 18 18.33 -19.94 25.86
C ALA A 18 18.84 -19.24 24.59
N CYS A 19 18.21 -19.55 23.46
CA CYS A 19 17.80 -18.50 22.53
C CYS A 19 16.28 -18.34 22.60
N SER A 20 15.76 -18.26 23.83
CA SER A 20 14.58 -17.44 24.10
C SER A 20 15.07 -15.99 24.09
N VAL A 21 15.50 -15.51 22.91
CA VAL A 21 15.55 -14.08 22.68
C VAL A 21 14.13 -13.65 22.90
N LEU A 22 13.96 -12.93 24.00
CA LEU A 22 12.74 -12.29 24.41
C LEU A 22 12.21 -11.59 23.16
N LEU A 23 11.20 -12.18 22.53
CA LEU A 23 10.09 -11.41 21.99
C LEU A 23 9.42 -10.75 23.20
N ALA A 24 10.14 -9.85 23.86
CA ALA A 24 9.55 -8.58 24.22
C ALA A 24 9.28 -7.90 22.87
N GLY A 25 8.27 -8.43 22.17
CA GLY A 25 7.42 -7.54 21.41
C GLY A 25 7.06 -6.48 22.43
N CYS A 26 7.58 -5.29 22.22
CA CYS A 26 6.79 -4.14 22.58
C CYS A 26 5.49 -4.37 21.81
N SER A 27 4.53 -5.06 22.43
CA SER A 27 3.12 -4.74 22.24
C SER A 27 3.06 -3.30 22.72
N SER A 28 3.49 -2.40 21.84
CA SER A 28 3.03 -1.04 21.90
C SER A 28 1.55 -1.22 21.72
N ASP A 29 0.75 -1.02 22.77
CA ASP A 29 -0.72 -1.01 22.68
C ASP A 29 -1.23 0.13 21.78
N LYS A 30 -0.34 0.74 20.99
CA LYS A 30 -0.59 1.79 20.01
C LYS A 30 -0.94 1.13 18.69
N LEU A 31 -2.03 1.60 18.09
CA LEU A 31 -2.38 1.24 16.72
C LEU A 31 -1.24 1.66 15.79
N PRO A 32 -0.91 0.87 14.76
CA PRO A 32 0.02 1.31 13.74
C PRO A 32 -0.54 2.55 13.02
N PRO A 33 0.34 3.46 12.56
CA PRO A 33 -0.09 4.59 11.75
C PRO A 33 -0.78 4.11 10.46
N ILE A 34 -1.79 4.84 10.00
CA ILE A 34 -2.40 4.62 8.68
C ILE A 34 -1.32 4.80 7.62
N GLN A 35 -1.18 3.83 6.74
CA GLN A 35 -0.15 3.83 5.69
C GLN A 35 -0.74 4.29 4.37
N ILE A 36 -0.28 5.47 3.92
CA ILE A 36 -0.43 5.93 2.53
C ILE A 36 0.76 5.41 1.74
N LEU A 37 0.48 4.59 0.74
CA LEU A 37 1.46 4.18 -0.25
C LEU A 37 1.36 5.06 -1.50
N VAL A 38 2.48 5.67 -1.91
CA VAL A 38 2.57 6.43 -3.15
C VAL A 38 3.25 5.57 -4.20
N GLY A 39 2.50 5.19 -5.23
CA GLY A 39 2.93 4.31 -6.31
C GLY A 39 3.01 5.04 -7.65
N ASN A 40 4.08 4.81 -8.40
CA ASN A 40 4.22 5.24 -9.80
C ASN A 40 5.23 4.31 -10.50
N SER A 41 5.47 4.44 -11.82
CA SER A 41 6.59 3.78 -12.50
C SER A 41 7.92 4.07 -11.82
N TYR A 42 8.11 5.31 -11.37
CA TYR A 42 9.23 5.72 -10.53
C TYR A 42 8.77 6.76 -9.51
N VAL A 43 9.17 6.59 -8.25
CA VAL A 43 8.94 7.56 -7.17
C VAL A 43 10.31 7.90 -6.57
N SER A 44 10.69 9.18 -6.65
CA SER A 44 11.92 9.66 -6.03
C SER A 44 11.72 9.85 -4.52
N GLU A 45 12.77 9.61 -3.72
CA GLU A 45 12.73 9.85 -2.27
C GLU A 45 12.56 11.35 -1.98
N GLU A 46 13.18 12.23 -2.77
CA GLU A 46 13.08 13.68 -2.64
C GLU A 46 11.65 14.19 -2.82
N SER A 47 10.98 13.77 -3.90
CA SER A 47 9.61 14.19 -4.20
C SER A 47 8.62 13.58 -3.21
N LEU A 48 8.86 12.35 -2.71
CA LEU A 48 8.04 11.76 -1.65
C LEU A 48 8.17 12.55 -0.34
N THR A 49 9.40 12.87 0.08
CA THR A 49 9.62 13.64 1.31
C THR A 49 8.99 15.03 1.21
N ALA A 50 9.10 15.71 0.07
CA ALA A 50 8.43 16.99 -0.14
C ALA A 50 6.90 16.87 -0.03
N CYS A 51 6.31 15.86 -0.68
CA CYS A 51 4.88 15.56 -0.60
C CYS A 51 4.42 15.29 0.85
N GLU A 52 5.16 14.46 1.58
CA GLU A 52 4.91 14.15 2.99
C GLU A 52 4.97 15.41 3.87
N GLU A 53 5.99 16.24 3.72
CA GLU A 53 6.13 17.49 4.48
C GLU A 53 4.95 18.44 4.23
N GLU A 54 4.52 18.58 2.98
CA GLU A 54 3.37 19.41 2.62
C GLU A 54 2.04 18.87 3.17
N LEU A 55 1.81 17.56 3.07
CA LEU A 55 0.61 16.91 3.59
C LEU A 55 0.54 17.00 5.11
N LEU A 56 1.63 16.71 5.82
CA LEU A 56 1.66 16.82 7.28
C LEU A 56 1.53 18.28 7.76
N ALA A 57 1.93 19.25 6.94
CA ALA A 57 1.69 20.66 7.22
C ALA A 57 0.22 21.08 7.00
N SER A 58 -0.48 20.51 6.01
CA SER A 58 -1.90 20.78 5.78
C SER A 58 -2.84 19.97 6.68
N HIS A 59 -2.36 18.85 7.23
CA HIS A 59 -3.07 17.98 8.17
C HIS A 59 -2.27 17.78 9.48
N PRO A 60 -2.19 18.79 10.37
CA PRO A 60 -1.41 18.68 11.61
C PRO A 60 -1.84 17.51 12.50
N ASP A 61 -3.10 17.13 12.46
CA ASP A 61 -3.68 16.02 13.24
C ASP A 61 -3.07 14.67 12.83
N TRP A 62 -2.53 14.53 11.61
CA TRP A 62 -1.87 13.30 11.14
C TRP A 62 -0.53 13.02 11.82
N GLN A 63 -0.06 13.91 12.68
CA GLN A 63 1.16 13.75 13.46
C GLN A 63 0.87 13.32 14.90
N GLU A 64 -0.41 13.27 15.31
CA GLU A 64 -0.81 12.81 16.64
C GLU A 64 -0.78 11.29 16.73
N GLU A 65 -0.57 10.76 17.94
CA GLU A 65 -0.34 9.32 18.16
C GLU A 65 -1.51 8.42 17.72
N GLU A 66 -2.76 8.90 17.84
CA GLU A 66 -3.98 8.12 17.54
C GLU A 66 -4.41 8.19 16.06
N THR A 67 -3.95 9.20 15.35
CA THR A 67 -4.30 9.55 13.95
C THR A 67 -3.08 9.58 13.05
N ALA A 68 -1.96 9.02 13.52
CA ALA A 68 -0.69 9.08 12.83
C ALA A 68 -0.81 8.51 11.41
N VAL A 69 -0.32 9.26 10.43
CA VAL A 69 -0.23 8.82 9.02
C VAL A 69 1.23 8.67 8.64
N GLY A 70 1.57 7.52 8.05
CA GLY A 70 2.88 7.25 7.50
C GLY A 70 2.85 7.16 5.98
N PHE A 71 3.96 7.52 5.35
CA PHE A 71 4.13 7.50 3.92
C PHE A 71 5.18 6.46 3.53
N THR A 72 4.86 5.68 2.50
CA THR A 72 5.84 4.81 1.86
C THR A 72 5.69 4.89 0.36
N SER A 73 6.75 4.58 -0.37
CA SER A 73 6.70 4.56 -1.83
C SER A 73 6.94 3.16 -2.41
N ILE A 74 6.40 2.97 -3.60
CA ILE A 74 6.81 1.88 -4.47
C ILE A 74 7.02 2.41 -5.89
N SER A 75 8.16 2.08 -6.47
CA SER A 75 8.38 2.21 -7.90
C SER A 75 7.98 0.89 -8.55
N PHE A 76 6.88 0.88 -9.29
CA PHE A 76 6.42 -0.32 -9.98
C PHE A 76 7.32 -0.70 -11.14
N GLY A 77 8.04 0.26 -11.72
CA GLY A 77 8.79 0.05 -12.95
C GLY A 77 7.87 0.04 -14.17
N ASP A 78 8.46 0.26 -15.33
CA ASP A 78 7.78 0.09 -16.62
C ASP A 78 7.85 -1.39 -17.03
N PRO A 79 6.72 -2.09 -17.20
CA PRO A 79 6.71 -3.51 -17.57
C PRO A 79 7.43 -3.84 -18.89
N GLU A 80 7.57 -2.88 -19.81
CA GLU A 80 8.24 -3.06 -21.09
C GLU A 80 9.77 -2.99 -20.96
N THR A 81 10.27 -2.23 -19.99
CA THR A 81 11.70 -1.88 -19.90
C THR A 81 12.38 -2.26 -18.60
N ASP A 82 11.63 -2.49 -17.52
CA ASP A 82 12.11 -2.87 -16.20
C ASP A 82 11.91 -4.38 -15.93
N PRO A 83 13.00 -5.18 -15.85
CA PRO A 83 12.90 -6.61 -15.55
C PRO A 83 12.37 -6.92 -14.13
N TYR A 84 12.31 -5.92 -13.25
CA TYR A 84 11.81 -6.08 -11.87
C TYR A 84 10.33 -5.70 -11.72
N ALA A 85 9.66 -5.20 -12.77
CA ALA A 85 8.30 -4.70 -12.65
C ALA A 85 7.32 -5.74 -12.06
N GLY A 86 7.40 -6.99 -12.52
CA GLY A 86 6.59 -8.08 -11.97
C GLY A 86 6.86 -8.38 -10.49
N ALA A 87 8.11 -8.20 -10.02
CA ALA A 87 8.45 -8.38 -8.61
C ALA A 87 7.92 -7.23 -7.74
N ASN A 88 7.94 -6.00 -8.26
CA ASN A 88 7.39 -4.82 -7.56
C ASN A 88 5.86 -4.91 -7.44
N ILE A 89 5.18 -5.36 -8.49
CA ILE A 89 3.74 -5.65 -8.46
C ILE A 89 3.44 -6.71 -7.39
N ALA A 90 4.19 -7.82 -7.37
CA ALA A 90 4.01 -8.87 -6.36
C ALA A 90 4.30 -8.37 -4.93
N LYS A 91 5.28 -7.46 -4.76
CA LYS A 91 5.57 -6.80 -3.49
C LYS A 91 4.36 -6.02 -2.98
N PHE A 92 3.72 -5.21 -3.83
CA PHE A 92 2.51 -4.48 -3.43
C PHE A 92 1.39 -5.43 -3.01
N SER A 93 1.10 -6.49 -3.79
CA SER A 93 0.10 -7.50 -3.41
C SER A 93 0.39 -8.15 -2.06
N ALA A 94 1.68 -8.38 -1.75
CA ALA A 94 2.11 -8.92 -0.47
C ALA A 94 1.89 -7.91 0.68
N MET A 95 2.21 -6.64 0.48
CA MET A 95 1.97 -5.57 1.44
C MET A 95 0.48 -5.39 1.74
N VAL A 96 -0.36 -5.41 0.70
CA VAL A 96 -1.83 -5.43 0.84
C VAL A 96 -2.24 -6.63 1.68
N THR A 97 -1.83 -7.86 1.32
CA THR A 97 -2.17 -9.07 2.08
C THR A 97 -1.70 -9.03 3.54
N ALA A 98 -0.56 -8.39 3.80
CA ALA A 98 0.01 -8.19 5.14
C ALA A 98 -0.66 -7.05 5.92
N LYS A 99 -1.58 -6.29 5.30
CA LYS A 99 -2.24 -5.10 5.87
C LYS A 99 -1.24 -4.00 6.23
N GLU A 100 -0.26 -3.80 5.36
CA GLU A 100 0.77 -2.77 5.48
C GLU A 100 0.45 -1.52 4.63
N VAL A 101 -0.69 -1.51 3.94
CA VAL A 101 -1.17 -0.40 3.12
C VAL A 101 -2.66 -0.23 3.35
N ASP A 102 -3.06 1.00 3.65
CA ASP A 102 -4.45 1.35 3.93
C ASP A 102 -5.04 2.19 2.80
N VAL A 103 -4.26 3.14 2.30
CA VAL A 103 -4.61 4.03 1.18
C VAL A 103 -3.48 4.01 0.17
N ILE A 104 -3.82 4.03 -1.12
CA ILE A 104 -2.83 4.18 -2.19
C ILE A 104 -3.15 5.40 -3.05
N VAL A 105 -2.13 6.20 -3.31
CA VAL A 105 -2.11 7.17 -4.41
C VAL A 105 -1.29 6.57 -5.54
N CYS A 106 -1.87 6.46 -6.74
CA CYS A 106 -1.23 5.76 -7.85
C CYS A 106 -1.67 6.27 -9.21
N ASP A 107 -0.81 6.12 -10.21
CA ASP A 107 -1.17 6.35 -11.61
C ASP A 107 -2.27 5.36 -12.05
N THR A 108 -3.08 5.80 -13.01
CA THR A 108 -4.26 5.03 -13.44
C THR A 108 -3.90 3.72 -14.14
N GLU A 109 -2.71 3.60 -14.74
CA GLU A 109 -2.26 2.38 -15.40
C GLU A 109 -1.99 1.26 -14.37
N ASN A 110 -1.22 1.58 -13.33
CA ASN A 110 -0.95 0.66 -12.23
C ASN A 110 -2.22 0.40 -11.41
N ALA A 111 -3.02 1.41 -11.12
CA ALA A 111 -4.29 1.25 -10.41
C ALA A 111 -5.24 0.27 -11.13
N ALA A 112 -5.32 0.30 -12.46
CA ALA A 112 -6.16 -0.61 -13.23
C ALA A 112 -5.82 -2.09 -12.98
N ARG A 113 -4.54 -2.41 -12.79
CA ARG A 113 -4.09 -3.79 -12.51
C ARG A 113 -4.63 -4.31 -11.18
N PHE A 114 -4.61 -3.45 -10.16
CA PHE A 114 -5.02 -3.80 -8.80
C PHE A 114 -6.55 -3.77 -8.63
N ALA A 115 -7.22 -2.82 -9.28
CA ALA A 115 -8.68 -2.72 -9.28
C ALA A 115 -9.34 -3.98 -9.89
N ARG A 116 -8.78 -4.51 -10.98
CA ARG A 116 -9.24 -5.77 -11.59
C ARG A 116 -9.07 -6.99 -10.67
N GLY A 117 -8.18 -6.90 -9.68
CA GLY A 117 -7.96 -7.90 -8.65
C GLY A 117 -8.74 -7.63 -7.36
N GLU A 118 -9.72 -6.72 -7.37
CA GLU A 118 -10.58 -6.37 -6.22
C GLU A 118 -9.79 -5.88 -5.00
N MET A 119 -8.62 -5.25 -5.23
CA MET A 119 -7.77 -4.71 -4.16
C MET A 119 -8.30 -3.42 -3.54
N PHE A 120 -9.29 -2.78 -4.17
CA PHE A 120 -9.84 -1.50 -3.73
C PHE A 120 -11.31 -1.65 -3.33
N VAL A 121 -11.71 -0.89 -2.31
CA VAL A 121 -13.11 -0.82 -1.88
C VAL A 121 -13.94 -0.08 -2.95
N PRO A 122 -15.10 -0.59 -3.38
CA PRO A 122 -16.04 0.16 -4.18
C PRO A 122 -16.48 1.45 -3.47
N LEU A 123 -16.48 2.59 -4.16
CA LEU A 123 -16.75 3.89 -3.52
C LEU A 123 -18.16 4.00 -2.92
N GLU A 124 -19.13 3.24 -3.45
CA GLU A 124 -20.49 3.17 -2.91
C GLU A 124 -20.59 2.52 -1.52
N GLU A 125 -19.55 1.82 -1.08
CA GLU A 125 -19.46 1.26 0.27
C GLU A 125 -18.91 2.28 1.28
N VAL A 126 -18.23 3.34 0.80
CA VAL A 126 -17.50 4.32 1.63
C VAL A 126 -18.16 5.70 1.62
N LEU A 127 -18.77 6.06 0.51
CA LEU A 127 -19.38 7.35 0.23
C LEU A 127 -20.87 7.19 -0.03
N SER A 128 -21.67 8.10 0.53
CA SER A 128 -23.09 8.23 0.20
C SER A 128 -23.29 8.69 -1.25
N GLU A 129 -24.49 8.46 -1.78
CA GLU A 129 -24.87 8.93 -3.12
C GLU A 129 -24.70 10.45 -3.29
N GLU A 130 -24.98 11.23 -2.23
CA GLU A 130 -24.79 12.69 -2.22
C GLU A 130 -23.29 13.05 -2.34
N GLU A 131 -22.42 12.39 -1.59
CA GLU A 131 -20.97 12.60 -1.66
C GLU A 131 -20.42 12.18 -3.03
N LEU A 132 -20.80 11.01 -3.53
CA LEU A 132 -20.39 10.53 -4.86
C LEU A 132 -20.77 11.49 -5.99
N SER A 133 -21.94 12.11 -5.90
CA SER A 133 -22.42 13.05 -6.92
C SER A 133 -21.48 14.26 -7.11
N GLN A 134 -20.68 14.61 -6.10
CA GLN A 134 -19.71 15.71 -6.15
C GLN A 134 -18.48 15.38 -7.01
N TYR A 135 -18.25 14.10 -7.27
CA TYR A 135 -17.05 13.60 -7.93
C TYR A 135 -17.32 12.92 -9.28
N GLN A 136 -18.52 13.02 -9.86
CA GLN A 136 -18.90 12.27 -11.09
C GLN A 136 -17.86 12.31 -12.21
N ASP A 137 -17.30 13.48 -12.50
CA ASP A 137 -16.30 13.66 -13.57
C ASP A 137 -14.88 13.16 -13.20
N ARG A 138 -14.70 12.72 -11.95
CA ARG A 138 -13.42 12.28 -11.36
C ARG A 138 -13.47 10.83 -10.88
N LEU A 139 -14.61 10.14 -10.99
CA LEU A 139 -14.73 8.74 -10.59
C LEU A 139 -13.87 7.84 -11.48
N LEU A 140 -13.07 6.98 -10.87
CA LEU A 140 -12.19 6.05 -11.55
C LEU A 140 -12.79 4.64 -11.51
N ALA A 141 -13.06 4.11 -12.69
CA ALA A 141 -13.41 2.72 -12.95
C ALA A 141 -12.57 2.21 -14.11
N PHE A 142 -12.22 0.93 -14.09
CA PHE A 142 -11.26 0.37 -15.04
C PHE A 142 -11.88 -0.74 -15.87
N GLU A 143 -11.59 -0.73 -17.17
CA GLU A 143 -12.08 -1.78 -18.07
C GLU A 143 -11.44 -3.13 -17.71
N MET A 144 -12.27 -4.16 -17.58
CA MET A 144 -11.86 -5.52 -17.34
C MET A 144 -11.17 -6.09 -18.58
N VAL A 145 -10.25 -7.03 -18.36
CA VAL A 145 -9.54 -7.73 -19.43
C VAL A 145 -9.76 -9.22 -19.30
N ASN A 146 -9.73 -9.93 -20.43
CA ASN A 146 -9.76 -11.39 -20.45
C ASN A 146 -8.37 -11.98 -20.16
N ASP A 147 -8.27 -13.32 -20.18
CA ASP A 147 -7.02 -14.06 -19.91
C ASP A 147 -5.87 -13.72 -20.89
N GLU A 148 -6.18 -13.15 -22.05
CA GLU A 148 -5.20 -12.71 -23.06
C GLU A 148 -4.81 -11.23 -22.90
N GLY A 149 -5.39 -10.53 -21.90
CA GLY A 149 -5.19 -9.10 -21.67
C GLY A 149 -6.03 -8.19 -22.57
N ASN A 150 -6.98 -8.75 -23.33
CA ASN A 150 -7.84 -7.97 -24.23
C ASN A 150 -9.04 -7.38 -23.48
N PRO A 151 -9.44 -6.12 -23.76
CA PRO A 151 -10.58 -5.49 -23.10
C PRO A 151 -11.91 -6.23 -23.35
N THR A 152 -12.76 -6.30 -22.33
CA THR A 152 -14.06 -7.01 -22.40
C THR A 152 -15.26 -6.10 -22.64
N GLY A 153 -15.10 -4.78 -22.46
CA GLY A 153 -16.21 -3.82 -22.41
C GLY A 153 -16.95 -3.75 -21.07
N GLU A 154 -16.61 -4.61 -20.12
CA GLU A 154 -17.10 -4.53 -18.73
C GLU A 154 -16.11 -3.71 -17.88
N PHE A 155 -16.60 -3.06 -16.83
CA PHE A 155 -15.79 -2.21 -15.96
C PHE A 155 -15.89 -2.67 -14.50
N THR A 156 -14.85 -2.39 -13.72
CA THR A 156 -14.93 -2.43 -12.25
C THR A 156 -16.01 -1.47 -11.77
N PRO A 157 -16.54 -1.64 -10.53
CA PRO A 157 -17.16 -0.52 -9.82
C PRO A 157 -16.21 0.68 -9.80
N SER A 158 -16.76 1.89 -9.64
CA SER A 158 -15.91 3.04 -9.32
C SER A 158 -15.24 2.80 -7.97
N CYS A 159 -13.91 2.78 -7.96
CA CYS A 159 -13.11 2.36 -6.80
C CYS A 159 -12.01 3.36 -6.42
N GLY A 160 -11.93 4.49 -7.13
CA GLY A 160 -11.03 5.59 -6.79
C GLY A 160 -11.52 6.93 -7.31
N ILE A 161 -10.88 7.99 -6.85
CA ILE A 161 -11.17 9.37 -7.27
C ILE A 161 -9.89 9.97 -7.83
N SER A 162 -9.98 10.52 -9.03
CA SER A 162 -8.88 11.26 -9.64
C SER A 162 -8.58 12.50 -8.79
N ILE A 163 -7.33 12.65 -8.40
CA ILE A 163 -6.78 13.85 -7.77
C ILE A 163 -5.69 14.47 -8.67
N THR A 164 -5.75 14.19 -9.97
CA THR A 164 -4.84 14.76 -10.96
C THR A 164 -4.86 16.29 -10.91
N GLY A 165 -3.68 16.92 -10.83
CA GLY A 165 -3.54 18.37 -10.67
C GLY A 165 -3.57 18.82 -9.21
N ASP A 166 -3.51 17.88 -8.26
CA ASP A 166 -3.22 18.21 -6.87
C ASP A 166 -1.73 18.58 -6.74
N PRO A 167 -1.41 19.83 -6.35
CA PRO A 167 -0.04 20.31 -6.31
C PRO A 167 0.86 19.52 -5.35
N GLN A 168 0.29 18.84 -4.34
CA GLN A 168 1.06 18.03 -3.39
C GLN A 168 1.61 16.74 -4.04
N PHE A 169 1.00 16.28 -5.14
CA PHE A 169 1.36 15.04 -5.82
C PHE A 169 1.90 15.27 -7.24
N ASP A 170 1.67 16.44 -7.84
CA ASP A 170 2.05 16.76 -9.22
C ASP A 170 3.55 16.55 -9.51
N GLU A 171 4.44 16.78 -8.54
CA GLU A 171 5.87 16.53 -8.73
C GLU A 171 6.19 15.04 -8.94
N ILE A 172 5.41 14.14 -8.34
CA ILE A 172 5.58 12.69 -8.42
C ILE A 172 5.01 12.15 -9.74
N TYR A 173 3.88 12.67 -10.19
CA TYR A 173 3.14 12.12 -11.35
C TYR A 173 3.37 12.87 -12.66
N GLY A 174 3.76 14.15 -12.61
CA GLY A 174 3.95 14.98 -13.79
C GLY A 174 2.67 15.11 -14.61
N GLU A 175 2.72 14.69 -15.87
CA GLU A 175 1.57 14.74 -16.79
C GLU A 175 0.66 13.50 -16.73
N GLN A 176 1.00 12.50 -15.89
CA GLN A 176 0.22 11.26 -15.78
C GLN A 176 -1.08 11.50 -15.01
N GLU A 177 -2.14 10.77 -15.38
CA GLU A 177 -3.34 10.72 -14.57
C GLU A 177 -3.13 9.83 -13.35
N TYR A 178 -3.59 10.28 -12.19
CA TYR A 178 -3.49 9.54 -10.94
C TYR A 178 -4.73 9.76 -10.07
N GLY A 179 -4.88 8.87 -9.10
CA GLY A 179 -5.99 8.90 -8.17
C GLY A 179 -5.62 8.34 -6.82
N VAL A 180 -6.57 8.46 -5.90
CA VAL A 180 -6.52 7.88 -4.57
C VAL A 180 -7.53 6.74 -4.47
N PHE A 181 -7.13 5.65 -3.81
CA PHE A 181 -7.90 4.42 -3.66
C PHE A 181 -7.78 3.91 -2.23
N LEU A 182 -8.89 3.42 -1.67
CA LEU A 182 -8.93 2.78 -0.37
C LEU A 182 -8.69 1.27 -0.54
N VAL A 183 -7.74 0.70 0.20
CA VAL A 183 -7.38 -0.71 0.09
C VAL A 183 -8.43 -1.58 0.81
N SER A 184 -8.88 -2.67 0.17
CA SER A 184 -10.02 -3.47 0.62
C SER A 184 -9.83 -4.22 1.95
N ASN A 185 -8.59 -4.35 2.42
CA ASN A 185 -8.27 -4.98 3.69
C ASN A 185 -7.50 -4.06 4.66
N ALA A 186 -7.61 -2.74 4.47
CA ALA A 186 -7.10 -1.73 5.39
C ALA A 186 -7.54 -2.00 6.84
N GLU A 187 -6.66 -1.75 7.80
CA GLU A 187 -6.94 -2.01 9.22
C GLU A 187 -6.25 -1.00 10.14
N PRO A 188 -7.00 -0.15 10.88
CA PRO A 188 -8.46 -0.09 10.96
C PRO A 188 -9.12 0.66 9.79
N MET A 189 -10.12 0.04 9.15
CA MET A 189 -10.83 0.59 7.98
C MET A 189 -11.43 1.98 8.23
N GLU A 190 -12.05 2.23 9.38
CA GLU A 190 -12.66 3.53 9.71
C GLU A 190 -11.65 4.70 9.64
N ASN A 191 -10.42 4.48 10.10
CA ASN A 191 -9.37 5.49 10.05
C ASN A 191 -8.81 5.65 8.64
N ALA A 192 -8.68 4.55 7.89
CA ALA A 192 -8.28 4.58 6.49
C ALA A 192 -9.30 5.35 5.62
N GLU A 193 -10.59 5.14 5.86
CA GLU A 193 -11.68 5.89 5.23
C GLU A 193 -11.59 7.38 5.54
N ALA A 194 -11.29 7.76 6.79
CA ALA A 194 -11.13 9.17 7.17
C ALA A 194 -9.99 9.83 6.39
N VAL A 195 -8.82 9.20 6.33
CA VAL A 195 -7.67 9.68 5.56
C VAL A 195 -7.99 9.76 4.07
N PHE A 196 -8.66 8.74 3.51
CA PHE A 196 -9.12 8.75 2.12
C PHE A 196 -10.05 9.95 1.85
N LYS A 197 -11.02 10.22 2.73
CA LYS A 197 -11.96 11.34 2.61
C LYS A 197 -11.26 12.70 2.67
N GLU A 198 -10.26 12.84 3.55
CA GLU A 198 -9.45 14.05 3.62
C GLU A 198 -8.65 14.30 2.34
N LEU A 199 -8.03 13.26 1.75
CA LEU A 199 -7.26 13.37 0.50
C LEU A 199 -8.11 13.77 -0.71
N ILE A 200 -9.39 13.38 -0.75
CA ILE A 200 -10.31 13.79 -1.83
C ILE A 200 -10.95 15.17 -1.58
N GLY A 201 -10.67 15.79 -0.43
CA GLY A 201 -11.19 17.10 -0.03
C GLY A 201 -12.60 17.06 0.57
N LEU A 202 -13.07 15.90 1.00
CA LEU A 202 -14.37 15.72 1.65
C LEU A 202 -14.21 16.01 3.16
N LYS A 203 -14.97 16.99 3.67
CA LYS A 203 -14.96 17.42 5.08
C LYS A 203 -16.25 17.10 5.78
#